data_AF-A0A382MSB3-F1
#
_entry.id   AF-A0A382MSB3-F1
#
_cell.length_a   1.000
_cell.length_b   1.000
_cell.length_c   1.000
_cell.angle_alpha   90.00
_cell.angle_beta   90.00
_cell.angle_gamma   90.00
#
_symmetry.space_group_name_H-M   'P 1'
#
loop_
_entity.id
_entity.type
_entity.pdbx_description
1 polymer ?
#
loop_
_entity_poly.entity_id
_entity_poly.type
_entity_poly.pdbx_seq_one_letter_code
_entity_poly.pdbx_strand_id
1 'polypeptide(L)' 'VQSALAKVEGVQNVNVELKDGKASIVAKKGKVSVDQLIKAVADIPGGRYKATAN' A
#
# COMPACT_ATOMS: atom_id res chain seq x y z
N VAL A 1 2.19 -4.73 6.43
CA VAL A 1 1.52 -3.82 5.46
C VAL A 1 2.29 -2.54 5.23
N GLN A 2 2.49 -1.69 6.24
CA GLN A 2 3.19 -0.41 6.09
C GLN A 2 4.57 -0.53 5.42
N SER A 3 5.42 -1.44 5.90
CA SER A 3 6.77 -1.64 5.37
C SER A 3 6.80 -2.21 3.94
N ALA A 4 5.72 -2.87 3.48
CA ALA A 4 5.65 -3.39 2.12
C ALA A 4 5.23 -2.29 1.14
N LEU A 5 4.25 -1.48 1.52
CA LEU A 5 3.84 -0.28 0.78
C LEU A 5 4.99 0.73 0.68
N ALA A 6 5.77 0.92 1.75
CA ALA A 6 6.92 1.83 1.75
C ALA A 6 8.06 1.36 0.84
N LYS A 7 8.13 0.07 0.48
CA LYS A 7 9.12 -0.47 -0.46
C LYS A 7 8.73 -0.28 -1.93
N VAL A 8 7.48 0.10 -2.21
CA VAL A 8 7.04 0.32 -3.59
C VAL A 8 7.68 1.61 -4.12
N GLU A 9 8.39 1.48 -5.23
CA GLU A 9 9.06 2.63 -5.84
C GLU A 9 8.05 3.72 -6.22
N GLY A 10 8.26 4.94 -5.72
CA GLY A 10 7.35 6.06 -5.94
C GLY A 10 6.39 6.32 -4.77
N VAL A 11 6.35 5.47 -3.75
CA VAL A 11 5.67 5.78 -2.49
C VAL A 11 6.52 6.75 -1.68
N GLN A 12 5.93 7.88 -1.30
CA GLN A 12 6.59 8.93 -0.53
C GLN A 12 6.22 8.84 0.95
N ASN A 13 4.96 8.52 1.25
CA ASN A 13 4.51 8.36 2.63
C ASN A 13 3.45 7.27 2.73
N VAL A 14 3.43 6.57 3.86
CA VAL A 14 2.44 5.56 4.19
C VAL A 14 1.99 5.78 5.62
N ASN A 15 0.70 6.06 5.80
CA ASN A 15 0.06 6.13 7.10
C ASN A 15 -0.93 4.97 7.22
N VAL A 16 -0.69 4.04 8.15
CA VAL A 16 -1.58 2.90 8.38
C VAL A 16 -2.34 3.12 9.68
N GLU A 17 -3.66 3.18 9.57
CA GLU A 17 -4.57 3.34 10.68
C GLU A 17 -5.14 1.99 11.08
N LEU A 18 -4.44 1.33 12.01
CA LEU A 18 -4.77 -0.04 12.45
C LEU A 18 -6.14 -0.14 13.13
N LYS A 19 -6.66 0.95 13.70
CA LYS A 19 -7.98 0.98 14.36
C LYS A 19 -9.12 0.70 13.39
N ASP A 20 -9.07 1.33 12.21
CA ASP A 20 -10.12 1.22 11.20
C ASP A 20 -9.74 0.30 10.04
N GLY A 21 -8.53 -0.28 10.07
CA GLY A 21 -8.01 -1.10 8.97
C GLY A 21 -7.77 -0.30 7.68
N LYS A 22 -7.63 1.03 7.79
CA LYS A 22 -7.42 1.92 6.64
C LYS A 22 -5.94 2.24 6.46
N ALA A 23 -5.53 2.49 5.23
CA ALA A 23 -4.20 2.95 4.91
C ALA A 23 -4.26 4.12 3.93
N SER A 24 -3.61 5.21 4.28
CA SER A 24 -3.45 6.40 3.44
C SER A 24 -2.05 6.42 2.88
N ILE A 25 -1.94 6.42 1.55
CA ILE A 25 -0.66 6.34 0.85
C ILE A 25 -0.49 7.62 0.02
N VAL A 26 0.66 8.27 0.17
CA VAL A 26 1.07 9.38 -0.69
C VAL A 26 2.12 8.86 -1.64
N ALA A 27 1.79 8.81 -2.93
CA ALA A 27 2.70 8.37 -3.98
C ALA A 27 2.95 9.48 -5.01
N LYS A 28 4.10 9.44 -5.67
CA LYS A 28 4.41 10.32 -6.80
C LYS A 28 3.48 9.98 -7.96
N LYS A 29 2.72 10.99 -8.42
CA LYS A 29 1.82 10.88 -9.57
C LYS A 29 2.60 10.36 -10.79
N GLY A 30 2.12 9.27 -11.40
CA GLY A 30 2.72 8.65 -12.58
C GLY A 30 3.88 7.67 -12.31
N LYS A 31 4.35 7.54 -11.07
CA LYS A 31 5.37 6.55 -10.68
C LYS A 31 4.78 5.26 -10.12
N VAL A 32 3.58 5.34 -9.56
CA VAL A 32 2.88 4.20 -8.96
C VAL A 32 1.43 4.21 -9.40
N SER A 33 0.91 3.04 -9.77
CA SER A 33 -0.52 2.84 -10.00
C SER A 33 -1.21 2.24 -8.78
N VAL A 34 -2.53 2.42 -8.71
CA VAL A 34 -3.35 1.81 -7.67
C VAL A 34 -3.21 0.29 -7.67
N ASP A 35 -3.21 -0.34 -8.85
CA ASP A 35 -3.03 -1.79 -8.99
C ASP A 35 -1.68 -2.27 -8.45
N GLN A 36 -0.59 -1.50 -8.67
CA GLN A 36 0.71 -1.83 -8.11
C GLN A 36 0.70 -1.80 -6.58
N LEU A 37 0.01 -0.82 -5.98
CA LEU A 37 -0.13 -0.75 -4.52
C LEU A 37 -0.95 -1.91 -3.98
N ILE A 38 -2.05 -2.26 -4.65
CA ILE A 38 -2.89 -3.41 -4.27
C ILE A 38 -2.07 -4.71 -4.35
N LYS A 39 -1.33 -4.90 -5.43
CA LYS A 39 -0.48 -6.07 -5.63
C LYS A 39 0.64 -6.14 -4.59
N ALA A 40 1.29 -5.02 -4.29
CA ALA A 40 2.33 -4.96 -3.25
C ALA A 40 1.80 -5.35 -1.86
N VAL A 41 0.52 -5.08 -1.55
CA VAL A 41 -0.11 -5.53 -0.31
C VAL A 41 -0.44 -7.02 -0.37
N ALA A 42 -0.90 -7.53 -1.50
CA ALA A 42 -1.19 -8.95 -1.70
C ALA A 42 0.08 -9.82 -1.65
N ASP A 43 1.20 -9.31 -2.15
CA ASP A 43 2.52 -9.97 -2.16
C ASP A 43 3.21 -9.96 -0.79
N ILE A 44 2.57 -9.39 0.25
CA ILE A 44 3.10 -9.44 1.62
C ILE A 44 3.17 -10.91 2.05
N PRO A 45 4.35 -11.39 2.49
CA PRO A 45 4.53 -12.76 2.97
C PRO A 45 3.47 -13.11 4.02
N GLY A 46 2.73 -14.19 3.76
CA GLY A 46 1.63 -14.64 4.60
C GLY A 46 0.24 -14.44 4.01
N GLY A 47 0.07 -13.73 2.87
CA GLY A 47 -1.15 -13.74 2.06
C GLY A 47 -2.45 -13.29 2.77
N ARG A 48 -2.32 -12.68 3.94
CA ARG A 48 -3.44 -12.33 4.85
C ARG A 48 -4.05 -10.96 4.58
N TYR A 49 -3.46 -10.16 3.70
CA TYR A 49 -3.83 -8.77 3.50
C TYR A 49 -4.33 -8.55 2.07
N LYS A 50 -5.52 -7.97 1.94
CA LYS A 50 -6.07 -7.47 0.68
C LYS A 50 -6.30 -5.97 0.81
N ALA A 51 -5.87 -5.22 -0.19
CA ALA A 51 -6.17 -3.79 -0.29
C ALA A 51 -7.15 -3.55 -1.44
N THR A 52 -8.05 -2.60 -1.25
CA THR A 52 -8.96 -2.10 -2.28
C THR A 52 -8.92 -0.58 -2.22
N ALA A 53 -8.87 0.06 -3.39
CA ALA A 53 -9.07 1.49 -3.49
C ALA A 53 -10.58 1.78 -3.59
N ASN A 54 -11.04 2.75 -2.80
CA ASN A 54 -12.39 3.32 -2.87
C ASN A 54 -12.27 4.80 -3.27
#